data_AF-A0A1S7LNH9-F1
#
_entry.id   AF-A0A1S7LNH9-F1
#
_cell.length_a   1.000
_cell.length_b   1.000
_cell.length_c   1.000
_cell.angle_alpha   90.00
_cell.angle_beta   90.00
_cell.angle_gamma   90.00
#
_symmetry.space_group_name_H-M   'P 1'
#
loop_
_entity.id
_entity.type
_entity.pdbx_description
1 polymer ?
#
loop_
_entity_poly.entity_id
_entity_poly.type
_entity_poly.pdbx_seq_one_letter_code
_entity_poly.pdbx_strand_id
1 'polypeptide(L)'
;MKTFTLLVAILVLGILAIKLVIRPWLRRNRTLQNMSMCNHFLLPTLPSHTDQVKNVTSQLKTHKVYQVNLHDLSCTCSRWKQYRGLFPKRDIHRLCRHLRRELIEQKVMHLVDDLSQAIIHDRIRDRCYKRMTICGSEAALGYHPRNEIVRIFARRAAEGDPPEGPFTGAYHKFVLNVQQESWIYGEAPPCETETIAHVSQFLNQIHIPKKGEVEQEGT
;
A
#
# COMPACT_ATOMS: atom_id res chain seq x y z
N MET A 1 38.82 29.01 -22.25
CA MET A 1 37.42 29.37 -21.90
C MET A 1 36.38 28.47 -22.56
N LYS A 2 36.43 28.20 -23.88
CA LYS A 2 35.42 27.37 -24.59
C LYS A 2 35.27 25.93 -24.08
N THR A 3 36.36 25.30 -23.64
CA THR A 3 36.35 23.94 -23.07
C THR A 3 35.61 23.85 -21.74
N PHE A 4 35.80 24.84 -20.86
CA PHE A 4 35.12 24.90 -19.57
C PHE A 4 33.60 25.07 -19.72
N THR A 5 33.17 25.96 -20.61
CA THR A 5 31.73 26.17 -20.88
C THR A 5 31.05 24.91 -21.42
N LEU A 6 31.74 24.15 -22.28
CA LEU A 6 31.23 22.88 -22.81
C LEU A 6 31.06 21.83 -21.69
N LEU A 7 32.06 21.68 -20.82
CA LEU A 7 31.99 20.74 -19.69
C LEU A 7 30.83 21.07 -18.73
N VAL A 8 30.65 22.36 -18.40
CA VAL A 8 29.53 22.81 -17.57
C VAL A 8 28.20 22.48 -18.23
N ALA A 9 28.06 22.72 -19.54
CA ALA A 9 26.84 22.40 -20.28
C ALA A 9 26.52 20.89 -20.25
N ILE A 10 27.52 20.03 -20.50
CA ILE A 10 27.37 18.57 -20.43
C ILE A 10 26.92 18.13 -19.04
N LEU A 11 27.54 18.65 -17.98
CA LEU A 11 27.18 18.33 -16.61
C LEU A 11 25.73 18.75 -16.28
N VAL A 12 25.34 19.95 -16.67
CA VAL A 12 23.96 20.45 -16.45
C VAL A 12 22.95 19.58 -17.19
N LEU A 13 23.22 19.25 -18.46
CA LEU A 13 22.35 18.37 -19.25
C LEU A 13 22.26 16.97 -18.63
N GLY A 14 23.37 16.40 -18.14
CA GLY A 14 23.39 15.13 -17.44
C GLY A 14 22.53 15.14 -16.17
N ILE A 15 22.66 16.19 -15.34
CA ILE A 15 21.84 16.36 -14.13
C ILE A 15 20.35 16.48 -14.48
N LEU A 16 20.01 17.23 -15.54
CA LEU A 16 18.64 17.38 -16.01
C LEU A 16 18.07 16.04 -16.52
N ALA A 17 18.81 15.29 -17.34
CA ALA A 17 18.40 13.97 -17.81
C ALA A 17 18.13 12.99 -16.66
N ILE A 18 19.01 12.96 -15.65
CA ILE A 18 18.83 12.14 -14.46
C ILE A 18 17.55 12.52 -13.69
N LYS A 19 17.33 13.83 -13.48
CA LYS A 19 16.20 14.31 -12.67
C LYS A 19 14.85 14.21 -13.38
N LEU A 20 14.80 14.51 -14.67
CA LEU A 20 13.57 14.66 -15.43
C LEU A 20 13.15 13.36 -16.15
N VAL A 21 14.11 12.50 -16.51
CA VAL A 21 13.83 11.28 -17.30
C VAL A 21 14.14 10.02 -16.51
N ILE A 22 15.41 9.82 -16.12
CA ILE A 22 15.88 8.53 -15.58
C ILE A 22 15.22 8.23 -14.23
N ARG A 23 15.23 9.18 -13.28
CA ARG A 23 14.63 8.97 -11.95
C ARG A 23 13.12 8.70 -12.00
N PRO A 24 12.29 9.47 -12.72
CA PRO A 24 10.87 9.16 -12.89
C PRO A 24 10.63 7.79 -13.53
N TRP A 25 11.39 7.46 -14.58
CA TRP A 25 11.30 6.17 -15.26
C TRP A 25 11.61 4.99 -14.32
N LEU A 26 12.73 5.05 -13.59
CA LEU A 26 13.10 4.03 -12.59
C LEU A 26 12.03 3.89 -11.50
N ARG A 27 11.44 5.00 -11.04
CA ARG A 27 10.36 4.94 -10.04
C ARG A 27 9.07 4.34 -10.59
N ARG A 28 8.73 4.63 -11.85
CA ARG A 28 7.59 4.03 -12.54
C ARG A 28 7.80 2.53 -12.69
N ASN A 29 8.95 2.09 -13.18
CA ASN A 29 9.27 0.67 -13.34
C ASN A 29 9.25 -0.07 -12.01
N ARG A 30 9.81 0.51 -10.94
CA ARG A 30 9.68 -0.08 -9.59
C ARG A 30 8.23 -0.20 -9.14
N THR A 31 7.37 0.76 -9.49
CA THR A 31 5.94 0.67 -9.15
C THR A 31 5.27 -0.47 -9.93
N LEU A 32 5.59 -0.62 -11.22
CA LEU A 32 5.08 -1.72 -12.05
C LEU A 32 5.58 -3.09 -11.56
N GLN A 33 6.85 -3.20 -11.20
CA GLN A 33 7.39 -4.42 -10.57
C GLN A 33 6.71 -4.72 -9.23
N ASN A 34 6.45 -3.69 -8.41
CA ASN A 34 5.73 -3.90 -7.16
C ASN A 34 4.29 -4.40 -7.41
N MET A 35 3.65 -3.97 -8.51
CA MET A 35 2.31 -4.41 -8.89
C MET A 35 2.26 -5.89 -9.28
N SER A 36 3.37 -6.48 -9.75
CA SER A 36 3.42 -7.90 -10.08
C SER A 36 3.69 -8.81 -8.87
N MET A 37 4.00 -8.26 -7.69
CA MET A 37 4.32 -9.07 -6.51
C MET A 37 3.09 -9.78 -5.94
N CYS A 38 1.89 -9.23 -6.13
CA CYS A 38 0.67 -9.90 -5.69
C CYS A 38 -0.55 -9.43 -6.46
N ASN A 39 -1.62 -10.21 -6.33
CA ASN A 39 -2.92 -9.89 -6.89
C ASN A 39 -3.44 -8.55 -6.35
N HIS A 40 -4.16 -7.85 -7.21
CA HIS A 40 -4.76 -6.57 -6.89
C HIS A 40 -5.79 -6.69 -5.77
N PHE A 41 -5.65 -5.84 -4.75
CA PHE A 41 -6.63 -5.75 -3.67
C PHE A 41 -7.73 -4.78 -4.10
N LEU A 42 -8.79 -5.31 -4.70
CA LEU A 42 -9.88 -4.53 -5.29
C LEU A 42 -10.91 -4.15 -4.23
N LEU A 43 -11.24 -2.85 -4.19
CA LEU A 43 -12.36 -2.31 -3.40
C LEU A 43 -13.69 -2.57 -4.13
N PRO A 44 -14.84 -2.61 -3.43
CA PRO A 44 -16.14 -2.63 -4.07
C PRO A 44 -16.35 -1.41 -4.99
N THR A 45 -17.19 -1.55 -6.01
CA THR A 45 -17.59 -0.39 -6.83
C THR A 45 -18.47 0.51 -5.96
N LEU A 46 -18.07 1.77 -5.83
CA LEU A 46 -18.89 2.75 -5.12
C LEU A 46 -20.13 3.10 -5.97
N PRO A 47 -21.24 3.52 -5.35
CA PRO A 47 -22.46 3.87 -6.07
C PRO A 47 -22.29 5.14 -6.92
N SER A 48 -23.10 5.26 -7.96
CA SER A 48 -23.02 6.36 -8.96
C SER A 48 -23.18 7.76 -8.37
N HIS A 49 -23.86 7.93 -7.23
CA HIS A 49 -23.94 9.23 -6.56
C HIS A 49 -22.58 9.75 -6.06
N THR A 50 -21.57 8.88 -5.95
CA THR A 50 -20.18 9.24 -5.63
C THR A 50 -19.35 9.62 -6.87
N ASP A 51 -19.95 9.54 -8.07
CA ASP A 51 -19.34 9.91 -9.34
C ASP A 51 -19.43 11.41 -9.57
N GLN A 52 -18.74 12.15 -8.70
CA GLN A 52 -18.69 13.61 -8.74
C GLN A 52 -17.25 14.07 -8.54
N VAL A 53 -16.81 14.99 -9.41
CA VAL A 53 -15.51 15.64 -9.25
C VAL A 53 -15.62 16.71 -8.17
N LYS A 54 -14.88 16.55 -7.07
CA LYS A 54 -14.81 17.55 -6.00
C LYS A 54 -13.45 18.23 -5.97
N ASN A 55 -13.47 19.50 -5.60
CA ASN A 55 -12.27 20.29 -5.35
C ASN A 55 -11.92 20.22 -3.88
N VAL A 56 -10.71 19.76 -3.57
CA VAL A 56 -10.24 19.60 -2.19
C VAL A 56 -8.94 20.35 -1.98
N THR A 57 -8.89 21.14 -0.92
CA THR A 57 -7.71 21.93 -0.56
C THR A 57 -6.65 21.09 0.14
N SER A 58 -5.39 21.38 -0.15
CA SER A 58 -4.24 20.79 0.53
C SER A 58 -4.08 21.38 1.93
N GLN A 59 -4.17 20.55 2.98
CA GLN A 59 -3.91 20.99 4.37
C GLN A 59 -2.53 21.61 4.57
N LEU A 60 -1.51 21.19 3.80
CA LEU A 60 -0.14 21.71 3.90
C LEU A 60 0.14 22.91 2.99
N LYS A 61 -0.74 23.20 2.03
CA LYS A 61 -0.50 24.23 0.99
C LYS A 61 -1.84 24.89 0.64
N THR A 62 -2.18 25.94 1.37
CA THR A 62 -3.47 26.66 1.29
C THR A 62 -3.92 26.97 -0.14
N HIS A 63 -3.00 27.29 -1.05
CA HIS A 63 -3.33 27.63 -2.44
C HIS A 63 -3.44 26.43 -3.40
N LYS A 64 -3.20 25.19 -2.94
CA LYS A 64 -3.28 24.02 -3.80
C LYS A 64 -4.64 23.35 -3.67
N VAL A 65 -5.37 23.34 -4.77
CA VAL A 65 -6.62 22.61 -4.96
C VAL A 65 -6.35 21.35 -5.77
N TYR A 66 -6.92 20.23 -5.36
CA TYR A 66 -6.89 18.97 -6.10
C TYR A 66 -8.31 18.57 -6.46
N GLN A 67 -8.48 18.00 -7.65
CA GLN A 67 -9.72 17.37 -8.06
C GLN A 67 -9.68 15.90 -7.66
N VAL A 68 -10.78 15.41 -7.09
CA VAL A 68 -10.96 14.02 -6.65
C VAL A 68 -12.27 13.49 -7.21
N ASN A 69 -12.31 12.23 -7.57
CA ASN A 69 -13.56 11.49 -7.83
C ASN A 69 -13.46 10.16 -7.09
N LEU A 70 -14.42 9.89 -6.19
CA LEU A 70 -14.41 8.70 -5.35
C LEU A 70 -14.83 7.46 -6.14
N HIS A 71 -15.86 7.56 -7.00
CA HIS A 71 -16.30 6.45 -7.85
C HIS A 71 -15.15 5.88 -8.70
N ASP A 72 -14.39 6.76 -9.36
CA ASP A 72 -13.25 6.37 -10.21
C ASP A 72 -11.94 6.12 -9.46
N LEU A 73 -11.91 6.41 -8.15
CA LEU A 73 -10.70 6.48 -7.33
C LEU A 73 -9.58 7.31 -8.00
N SER A 74 -9.96 8.47 -8.54
CA SER A 74 -9.07 9.35 -9.30
C SER A 74 -8.72 10.63 -8.54
N CYS A 75 -7.50 11.14 -8.72
CA CYS A 75 -7.08 12.38 -8.08
C CYS A 75 -6.02 13.11 -8.90
N THR A 76 -6.06 14.44 -8.95
CA THR A 76 -5.05 15.23 -9.69
C THR A 76 -3.77 15.52 -8.90
N CYS A 77 -3.63 14.98 -7.68
CA CYS A 77 -2.42 15.19 -6.88
C CYS A 77 -1.19 14.50 -7.49
N SER A 78 0.00 15.04 -7.21
CA SER A 78 1.25 14.55 -7.80
C SER A 78 1.52 13.07 -7.49
N ARG A 79 1.20 12.60 -6.28
CA ARG A 79 1.37 11.18 -5.92
C ARG A 79 0.45 10.26 -6.72
N TRP A 80 -0.75 10.71 -7.06
CA TRP A 80 -1.65 9.94 -7.90
C TRP A 80 -1.12 9.89 -9.32
N LYS A 81 -0.83 11.04 -9.93
CA LYS A 81 -0.30 11.13 -11.30
C LYS A 81 0.99 10.34 -11.50
N GLN A 82 1.87 10.32 -10.49
CA GLN A 82 3.17 9.64 -10.60
C GLN A 82 3.11 8.14 -10.29
N TYR A 83 2.27 7.72 -9.34
CA TYR A 83 2.35 6.36 -8.78
C TYR A 83 0.99 5.69 -8.65
N ARG A 84 0.05 6.31 -7.91
CA ARG A 84 -1.19 5.62 -7.55
C ARG A 84 -2.11 5.37 -8.74
N GLY A 85 -2.11 6.25 -9.74
CA GLY A 85 -2.91 6.10 -10.96
C GLY A 85 -2.43 4.98 -11.89
N LEU A 86 -1.27 4.38 -11.63
CA LEU A 86 -0.75 3.25 -12.40
C LEU A 86 -1.42 1.92 -12.03
N PHE A 87 -1.94 1.80 -10.81
CA PHE A 87 -2.64 0.59 -10.35
C PHE A 87 -3.97 0.43 -11.10
N PRO A 88 -4.55 -0.78 -11.22
CA PRO A 88 -5.84 -0.98 -11.89
C PRO A 88 -6.96 -0.18 -11.24
N LYS A 89 -8.05 0.04 -11.99
CA LYS A 89 -9.27 0.63 -11.42
C LYS A 89 -9.70 -0.21 -10.21
N ARG A 90 -10.23 0.45 -9.18
CA ARG A 90 -10.66 -0.15 -7.90
C ARG A 90 -9.56 -0.71 -6.99
N ASP A 91 -8.30 -0.78 -7.40
CA ASP A 91 -7.22 -1.22 -6.51
C ASP A 91 -7.06 -0.25 -5.33
N ILE A 92 -6.99 -0.78 -4.11
CA ILE A 92 -6.86 -0.01 -2.88
C ILE A 92 -5.70 0.98 -2.96
N HIS A 93 -4.57 0.61 -3.59
CA HIS A 93 -3.40 1.46 -3.73
C HIS A 93 -3.68 2.75 -4.51
N ARG A 94 -4.78 2.87 -5.27
CA ARG A 94 -5.18 4.14 -5.90
C ARG A 94 -5.50 5.23 -4.87
N LEU A 95 -5.91 4.86 -3.66
CA LEU A 95 -6.31 5.79 -2.60
C LEU A 95 -5.11 6.59 -2.06
N CYS A 96 -4.92 7.78 -2.63
CA CYS A 96 -4.03 8.78 -2.08
C CYS A 96 -4.61 9.40 -0.78
N ARG A 97 -3.84 10.25 -0.09
CA ARG A 97 -4.30 10.92 1.13
C ARG A 97 -5.61 11.70 0.93
N HIS A 98 -5.76 12.38 -0.21
CA HIS A 98 -6.96 13.18 -0.49
C HIS A 98 -8.19 12.29 -0.68
N LEU A 99 -8.08 11.21 -1.47
CA LEU A 99 -9.15 10.25 -1.66
C LEU A 99 -9.62 9.63 -0.33
N ARG A 100 -8.69 9.21 0.53
CA ARG A 100 -9.05 8.65 1.85
C ARG A 100 -9.75 9.66 2.75
N ARG A 101 -9.30 10.92 2.75
CA ARG A 101 -9.94 11.98 3.52
C ARG A 101 -11.38 12.18 3.05
N GLU A 102 -11.57 12.21 1.74
CA GLU A 102 -12.89 12.38 1.11
C GLU A 102 -13.83 11.21 1.37
N LEU A 103 -13.32 9.97 1.40
CA LEU A 103 -14.12 8.82 1.83
C LEU A 103 -14.70 9.02 3.24
N ILE A 104 -13.91 9.61 4.16
CA ILE A 104 -14.31 9.88 5.54
C ILE A 104 -15.25 11.09 5.62
N GLU A 105 -14.90 12.21 4.99
CA GLU A 105 -15.68 13.46 5.02
C GLU A 105 -17.08 13.28 4.40
N GLN A 106 -17.19 12.47 3.34
CA GLN A 106 -18.47 12.15 2.71
C GLN A 106 -19.21 10.98 3.39
N LYS A 107 -18.65 10.43 4.47
CA LYS A 107 -19.20 9.29 5.22
C LYS A 107 -19.48 8.06 4.35
N VAL A 108 -18.72 7.84 3.27
CA VAL A 108 -18.91 6.70 2.35
C VAL A 108 -18.08 5.46 2.72
N MET A 109 -17.30 5.52 3.81
CA MET A 109 -16.50 4.38 4.28
C MET A 109 -17.33 3.12 4.56
N HIS A 110 -18.60 3.26 4.99
CA HIS A 110 -19.51 2.14 5.24
C HIS A 110 -19.88 1.34 3.98
N LEU A 111 -19.60 1.87 2.79
CA LEU A 111 -19.81 1.17 1.51
C LEU A 111 -18.66 0.24 1.13
N VAL A 112 -17.62 0.21 1.95
CA VAL A 112 -16.42 -0.61 1.79
C VAL A 112 -16.44 -1.72 2.83
N ASP A 113 -15.97 -2.93 2.50
CA ASP A 113 -15.93 -4.04 3.46
C ASP A 113 -15.04 -3.73 4.68
N ASP A 114 -15.38 -4.26 5.85
CA ASP A 114 -14.72 -3.94 7.12
C ASP A 114 -13.19 -4.14 7.08
N LEU A 115 -12.73 -5.19 6.40
CA LEU A 115 -11.31 -5.48 6.22
C LEU A 115 -10.62 -4.37 5.41
N SER A 116 -11.19 -4.01 4.25
CA SER A 116 -10.73 -2.86 3.48
C SER A 116 -10.76 -1.56 4.29
N GLN A 117 -11.80 -1.33 5.11
CA GLN A 117 -11.88 -0.15 5.97
C GLN A 117 -10.71 -0.09 6.95
N ALA A 118 -10.37 -1.21 7.60
CA ALA A 118 -9.24 -1.31 8.52
C ALA A 118 -7.90 -0.94 7.86
N ILE A 119 -7.67 -1.42 6.63
CA ILE A 119 -6.47 -1.07 5.84
C ILE A 119 -6.46 0.42 5.47
N ILE A 120 -7.60 0.97 5.05
CA ILE A 120 -7.74 2.38 4.69
C ILE A 120 -7.44 3.29 5.90
N HIS A 121 -7.97 2.93 7.08
CA HIS A 121 -7.74 3.65 8.33
C HIS A 121 -6.27 3.64 8.78
N ASP A 122 -5.57 2.50 8.70
CA ASP A 122 -4.13 2.43 9.02
C ASP A 122 -3.23 3.18 8.02
N ARG A 123 -3.83 3.60 6.91
CA ARG A 123 -3.19 4.18 5.72
C ARG A 123 -2.48 3.09 4.93
N ILE A 124 -2.68 3.15 3.63
CA ILE A 124 -2.06 2.25 2.64
C ILE A 124 -0.57 2.55 2.51
N ARG A 125 0.23 1.80 3.26
CA ARG A 125 1.70 1.91 3.33
C ARG A 125 2.40 0.81 2.56
N ASP A 126 1.78 -0.36 2.52
CA ASP A 126 2.35 -1.55 1.92
C ASP A 126 2.29 -1.48 0.39
N ARG A 127 3.12 -2.29 -0.26
CA ARG A 127 3.17 -2.42 -1.72
C ARG A 127 2.29 -3.53 -2.23
N CYS A 128 1.97 -4.45 -1.33
CA CYS A 128 1.13 -5.59 -1.57
C CYS A 128 0.15 -5.73 -0.41
N TYR A 129 -1.11 -6.05 -0.74
CA TYR A 129 -2.10 -6.56 0.19
C TYR A 129 -2.66 -7.86 -0.36
N LYS A 130 -2.48 -8.98 0.36
CA LYS A 130 -3.02 -10.29 -0.01
C LYS A 130 -4.18 -10.63 0.91
N ARG A 131 -5.38 -10.86 0.36
CA ARG A 131 -6.51 -11.44 1.12
C ARG A 131 -6.18 -12.91 1.44
N MET A 132 -6.53 -13.34 2.64
CA MET A 132 -6.38 -14.71 3.12
C MET A 132 -7.45 -15.01 4.16
N THR A 133 -7.52 -16.28 4.57
CA THR A 133 -8.40 -16.72 5.66
C THR A 133 -7.50 -17.18 6.80
N ILE A 134 -7.79 -16.75 8.03
CA ILE A 134 -7.11 -17.20 9.25
C ILE A 134 -8.22 -17.60 10.22
N CYS A 135 -8.19 -18.82 10.74
CA CYS A 135 -9.22 -19.35 11.64
C CYS A 135 -10.64 -19.11 11.15
N GLY A 136 -10.90 -19.49 9.89
CA GLY A 136 -12.19 -19.34 9.23
C GLY A 136 -12.63 -17.89 8.97
N SER A 137 -11.85 -16.89 9.37
CA SER A 137 -12.19 -15.47 9.26
C SER A 137 -11.38 -14.81 8.14
N GLU A 138 -11.99 -13.86 7.42
CA GLU A 138 -11.27 -13.12 6.39
C GLU A 138 -10.21 -12.21 7.02
N ALA A 139 -9.01 -12.18 6.44
CA ALA A 139 -7.87 -11.36 6.86
C ALA A 139 -7.10 -10.82 5.65
N ALA A 140 -6.21 -9.86 5.89
CA ALA A 140 -5.27 -9.37 4.88
C ALA A 140 -3.83 -9.26 5.39
N LEU A 141 -2.89 -9.62 4.52
CA LEU A 141 -1.46 -9.48 4.72
C LEU A 141 -0.95 -8.26 3.93
N GLY A 142 -0.49 -7.23 4.63
CA GLY A 142 0.22 -6.09 4.07
C GLY A 142 1.73 -6.31 4.08
N TYR A 143 2.35 -6.21 2.90
CA TYR A 143 3.80 -6.43 2.73
C TYR A 143 4.51 -5.29 1.98
N HIS A 144 5.70 -4.92 2.46
CA HIS A 144 6.59 -3.98 1.79
C HIS A 144 7.98 -4.59 1.60
N PRO A 145 8.53 -4.68 0.38
CA PRO A 145 9.76 -5.43 0.05
C PRO A 145 11.08 -4.86 0.60
N ARG A 146 11.01 -3.84 1.44
CA ARG A 146 12.19 -3.18 2.04
C ARG A 146 12.16 -3.19 3.55
N ASN A 147 11.12 -3.79 4.12
CA ASN A 147 10.91 -3.82 5.55
C ASN A 147 10.77 -5.29 5.95
N GLU A 148 11.39 -5.68 7.05
CA GLU A 148 11.21 -7.00 7.67
C GLU A 148 9.90 -7.10 8.46
N ILE A 149 9.03 -6.11 8.30
CA ILE A 149 7.77 -5.99 9.01
C ILE A 149 6.62 -6.32 8.08
N VAL A 150 5.78 -7.25 8.51
CA VAL A 150 4.51 -7.59 7.87
C VAL A 150 3.36 -7.07 8.72
N ARG A 151 2.35 -6.49 8.07
CA ARG A 151 1.11 -6.06 8.73
C ARG A 151 0.04 -7.09 8.47
N ILE A 152 -0.66 -7.51 9.51
CA ILE A 152 -1.77 -8.44 9.41
C ILE A 152 -3.02 -7.71 9.89
N PHE A 153 -4.05 -7.69 9.06
CA PHE A 153 -5.36 -7.14 9.38
C PHE A 153 -6.32 -8.31 9.58
N ALA A 154 -6.68 -8.59 10.82
CA ALA A 154 -7.51 -9.73 11.21
C ALA A 154 -8.48 -9.32 12.32
N ARG A 155 -9.55 -10.08 12.52
CA ARG A 155 -10.50 -9.84 13.62
C ARG A 155 -9.88 -10.22 14.96
N ARG A 156 -10.22 -9.48 16.02
CA ARG A 156 -9.97 -9.89 17.41
C ARG A 156 -11.05 -10.87 17.86
N ALA A 157 -10.74 -11.71 18.83
CA ALA A 157 -11.76 -12.47 19.53
C ALA A 157 -12.69 -11.52 20.29
N ALA A 158 -13.99 -11.70 20.10
CA ALA A 158 -15.04 -11.09 20.91
C ALA A 158 -15.48 -12.06 22.02
N GLU A 159 -16.21 -11.53 23.00
CA GLU A 159 -16.81 -12.36 24.05
C GLU A 159 -17.80 -13.36 23.44
N GLY A 160 -17.61 -14.65 23.76
CA GLY A 160 -18.43 -15.74 23.22
C GLY A 160 -17.94 -16.32 21.88
N ASP A 161 -16.89 -15.76 21.26
CA ASP A 161 -16.27 -16.39 20.09
C ASP A 161 -15.64 -17.75 20.49
N PRO A 162 -15.70 -18.77 19.61
CA PRO A 162 -15.02 -20.04 19.84
C PRO A 162 -13.48 -19.86 19.84
N PRO A 163 -12.72 -20.71 20.57
CA PRO A 163 -11.26 -20.59 20.65
C PRO A 163 -10.53 -20.70 19.30
N GLU A 164 -11.12 -21.44 18.35
CA GLU A 164 -10.56 -21.70 17.02
C GLU A 164 -11.18 -20.83 15.91
N GLY A 165 -12.04 -19.87 16.28
CA GLY A 165 -12.77 -19.02 15.34
C GLY A 165 -13.99 -19.71 14.68
N PRO A 166 -14.70 -19.01 13.78
CA PRO A 166 -14.41 -17.67 13.29
C PRO A 166 -14.61 -16.59 14.36
N PHE A 167 -13.76 -15.56 14.33
CA PHE A 167 -13.83 -14.45 15.27
C PHE A 167 -14.73 -13.35 14.71
N THR A 168 -15.60 -12.80 15.55
CA THR A 168 -16.59 -11.79 15.15
C THR A 168 -16.20 -10.37 15.58
N GLY A 169 -15.18 -10.22 16.42
CA GLY A 169 -14.70 -8.93 16.88
C GLY A 169 -14.21 -8.00 15.76
N ALA A 170 -13.93 -6.75 16.12
CA ALA A 170 -13.48 -5.74 15.17
C ALA A 170 -12.13 -6.09 14.54
N TYR A 171 -11.93 -5.66 13.28
CA TYR A 171 -10.63 -5.77 12.63
C TYR A 171 -9.58 -4.94 13.37
N HIS A 172 -8.44 -5.58 13.62
CA HIS A 172 -7.27 -4.95 14.21
C HIS A 172 -6.04 -5.20 13.35
N LYS A 173 -5.06 -4.30 13.50
CA LYS A 173 -3.77 -4.43 12.85
C LYS A 173 -2.77 -5.03 13.82
N PHE A 174 -2.25 -6.19 13.46
CA PHE A 174 -1.13 -6.86 14.10
C PHE A 174 0.11 -6.63 13.24
N VAL A 175 1.28 -6.55 13.88
CA VAL A 175 2.52 -6.22 13.20
C VAL A 175 3.55 -7.26 13.58
N LEU A 176 3.98 -8.08 12.62
CA LEU A 176 4.98 -9.13 12.84
C LEU A 176 6.33 -8.65 12.32
N ASN A 177 7.35 -8.68 13.16
CA ASN A 177 8.74 -8.64 12.71
C ASN A 177 9.13 -10.05 12.28
N VAL A 178 9.31 -10.24 10.98
CA VAL A 178 9.62 -11.56 10.40
C VAL A 178 11.02 -12.03 10.78
N GLN A 179 11.98 -11.11 10.93
CA GLN A 179 13.37 -11.50 11.26
C GLN A 179 13.50 -11.99 12.70
N GLN A 180 12.75 -11.37 13.61
CA GLN A 180 12.77 -11.70 15.04
C GLN A 180 11.66 -12.67 15.45
N GLU A 181 10.79 -13.04 14.50
CA GLU A 181 9.57 -13.82 14.73
C GLU A 181 8.75 -13.29 15.92
N SER A 182 8.60 -11.97 16.02
CA SER A 182 8.01 -11.32 17.18
C SER A 182 6.97 -10.26 16.82
N TRP A 183 5.90 -10.20 17.62
CA TRP A 183 4.85 -9.20 17.47
C TRP A 183 5.30 -7.84 18.02
N ILE A 184 5.09 -6.80 17.22
CA ILE A 184 5.40 -5.43 17.60
C ILE A 184 4.13 -4.75 18.11
N TYR A 185 4.27 -4.04 19.23
CA TYR A 185 3.26 -3.16 19.81
C TYR A 185 2.04 -3.83 20.47
N GLY A 186 2.15 -5.09 20.91
CA GLY A 186 1.12 -5.69 21.77
C GLY A 186 0.94 -7.18 21.58
N GLU A 187 -0.31 -7.62 21.74
CA GLU A 187 -0.74 -9.01 21.68
C GLU A 187 -0.69 -9.58 20.26
N ALA A 188 -0.40 -10.87 20.17
CA ALA A 188 -0.52 -11.64 18.94
C ALA A 188 -1.99 -11.68 18.45
N PRO A 189 -2.24 -11.85 17.14
CA PRO A 189 -3.58 -12.12 16.65
C PRO A 189 -4.09 -13.46 17.22
N PRO A 190 -5.41 -13.64 17.30
CA PRO A 190 -5.98 -14.97 17.43
C PRO A 190 -5.40 -15.89 16.35
N CYS A 191 -5.15 -17.15 16.70
CA CYS A 191 -4.54 -18.13 15.79
C CYS A 191 -3.17 -17.71 15.25
N GLU A 192 -2.31 -17.28 16.17
CA GLU A 192 -0.93 -16.89 15.91
C GLU A 192 -0.17 -17.91 15.05
N THR A 193 -0.23 -19.20 15.39
CA THR A 193 0.51 -20.26 14.69
C THR A 193 0.10 -20.36 13.21
N GLU A 194 -1.20 -20.34 12.93
CA GLU A 194 -1.73 -20.34 11.55
C GLU A 194 -1.34 -19.05 10.81
N THR A 195 -1.40 -17.91 11.50
CA THR A 195 -0.99 -16.62 10.93
C THR A 195 0.48 -16.63 10.51
N ILE A 196 1.38 -17.11 11.37
CA ILE A 196 2.80 -17.24 11.07
C ILE A 196 3.02 -18.18 9.88
N ALA A 197 2.30 -19.31 9.83
CA ALA A 197 2.38 -20.23 8.71
C ALA A 197 1.98 -19.58 7.38
N HIS A 198 0.89 -18.79 7.35
CA HIS A 198 0.49 -18.04 6.17
C HIS A 198 1.49 -16.97 5.76
N VAL A 199 2.08 -16.26 6.72
CA VAL A 199 3.12 -15.27 6.45
C VAL A 199 4.34 -15.95 5.82
N SER A 200 4.84 -17.03 6.43
CA SER A 200 5.99 -17.79 5.91
C SER A 200 5.73 -18.35 4.51
N GLN A 201 4.55 -18.94 4.27
CA GLN A 201 4.16 -19.41 2.94
C GLN A 201 4.14 -18.28 1.92
N PHE A 202 3.57 -17.12 2.27
CA PHE A 202 3.55 -15.96 1.38
C PHE A 202 4.95 -15.47 1.05
N LEU A 203 5.83 -15.33 2.05
CA LEU A 203 7.21 -14.88 1.86
C LEU A 203 8.02 -15.82 0.95
N ASN A 204 7.80 -17.13 1.06
CA ASN A 204 8.41 -18.13 0.17
C ASN A 204 7.91 -18.00 -1.27
N GLN A 205 6.66 -17.61 -1.49
CA GLN A 205 6.08 -17.42 -2.83
C GLN A 205 6.64 -16.18 -3.54
N ILE A 206 6.89 -15.10 -2.82
CA ILE A 206 7.28 -13.82 -3.43
C ILE A 206 8.77 -13.70 -3.77
N HIS A 207 9.53 -14.81 -3.67
CA HIS A 207 10.96 -14.94 -4.06
C HIS A 207 11.73 -13.63 -3.83
N ILE A 208 11.89 -13.26 -2.56
CA ILE A 208 12.69 -12.10 -2.20
C ILE A 208 14.14 -12.56 -2.31
N PRO A 209 14.93 -12.11 -3.30
CA PRO A 209 16.37 -12.37 -3.27
C PRO A 209 16.89 -11.84 -1.94
N LYS A 210 17.52 -12.71 -1.14
CA LYS A 210 18.01 -12.29 0.18
C LYS A 210 19.01 -11.17 -0.06
N LYS A 211 18.92 -10.11 0.75
CA LYS A 211 19.72 -8.88 0.59
C LYS A 211 21.25 -9.13 0.56
N GLY A 212 21.72 -10.32 0.93
CA GLY A 212 23.12 -10.74 0.84
C GLY A 212 23.51 -11.60 -0.39
N GLU A 213 22.57 -12.08 -1.21
CA GLU A 213 22.90 -12.91 -2.40
C GLU A 213 23.31 -12.06 -3.61
N VAL A 214 22.86 -10.81 -3.69
CA VAL A 214 23.18 -9.90 -4.82
C VAL A 214 24.60 -9.32 -4.71
N GLU A 215 25.22 -9.34 -3.53
CA GLU A 215 26.59 -8.82 -3.35
C GLU A 215 27.69 -9.82 -3.75
N GLN A 216 27.35 -11.10 -4.01
CA GLN A 216 28.34 -12.14 -4.37
C GLN A 216 28.47 -12.39 -5.88
N GLU A 217 27.59 -11.88 -6.74
CA GLU A 217 27.68 -12.06 -8.21
C GLU A 217 28.33 -10.87 -8.95
N GLY A 218 28.89 -9.91 -8.21
CA GLY A 218 29.43 -8.65 -8.76
C GLY A 218 30.95 -8.46 -8.67
N THR A 219 31.71 -9.48 -8.26
CA THR A 219 33.18 -9.44 -8.18
C THR A 219 33.83 -10.31 -9.24
#